data_AF-A0A942JER6-F1
#
_entry.id   AF-A0A942JER6-F1
#
_cell.length_a   1.000
_cell.length_b   1.000
_cell.length_c   1.000
_cell.angle_alpha   90.00
_cell.angle_beta   90.00
_cell.angle_gamma   90.00
#
_symmetry.space_group_name_H-M   'P 1'
#
loop_
_entity.id
_entity.type
_entity.pdbx_description
1 polymer ?
#
loop_
_entity_poly.entity_id
_entity_poly.type
_entity_poly.pdbx_seq_one_letter_code
_entity_poly.pdbx_strand_id
1 'polypeptide(L)' 'MPAALGRRIKALRRLKLLTQQQLAKRVNISVTMLSNIERGAKKPSPQLLEEIACQLNIQEEELFILSD' A
#
# COMPACT_ATOMS: atom_id res chain seq x y z
N MET A 1 7.11 -12.20 5.12
CA MET A 1 6.49 -11.86 3.83
C MET A 1 6.25 -10.34 3.61
N PRO A 2 7.25 -9.43 3.69
CA PRO A 2 7.02 -8.01 3.37
C PRO A 2 6.80 -7.76 1.87
N ALA A 3 7.45 -8.55 1.02
CA ALA A 3 7.42 -8.35 -0.43
C ALA A 3 6.05 -8.66 -1.06
N ALA A 4 5.32 -9.64 -0.55
CA ALA A 4 3.98 -9.97 -1.03
C ALA A 4 2.97 -8.85 -0.74
N LEU A 5 2.96 -8.34 0.50
CA LEU A 5 2.15 -7.20 0.93
C LEU A 5 2.46 -5.94 0.08
N GLY A 6 3.74 -5.62 -0.10
CA GLY A 6 4.15 -4.48 -0.92
C GLY A 6 3.65 -4.58 -2.37
N ARG A 7 3.76 -5.77 -2.98
CA ARG A 7 3.22 -6.02 -4.32
C ARG A 7 1.70 -5.88 -4.38
N ARG A 8 0.99 -6.35 -3.34
CA ARG A 8 -0.48 -6.24 -3.24
C ARG A 8 -0.92 -4.78 -3.14
N ILE A 9 -0.30 -3.99 -2.27
CA ILE A 9 -0.53 -2.52 -2.15
C ILE A 9 -0.31 -1.84 -3.51
N LYS A 10 0.81 -2.16 -4.19
CA LYS A 10 1.10 -1.61 -5.53
C LYS A 10 0.04 -1.95 -6.57
N ALA A 11 -0.43 -3.20 -6.58
CA ALA A 11 -1.46 -3.67 -7.51
C ALA A 11 -2.78 -2.94 -7.26
N LEU A 12 -3.25 -2.87 -6.01
CA LEU A 12 -4.48 -2.18 -5.62
C LEU A 12 -4.39 -0.68 -5.93
N ARG A 13 -3.26 -0.03 -5.63
CA ARG A 13 -3.03 1.37 -6.01
C ARG A 13 -3.20 1.60 -7.52
N ARG A 14 -2.64 0.72 -8.34
CA ARG A 14 -2.75 0.80 -9.81
C ARG A 14 -4.18 0.55 -10.29
N LEU A 15 -4.91 -0.38 -9.66
CA LEU A 15 -6.33 -0.62 -9.95
C LEU A 15 -7.19 0.61 -9.63
N LYS A 16 -6.82 1.38 -8.61
CA LYS A 16 -7.45 2.66 -8.27
C LYS A 16 -6.93 3.86 -9.09
N LEU A 17 -6.10 3.61 -10.11
CA LEU A 17 -5.50 4.61 -11.00
C LEU A 17 -4.69 5.71 -10.27
N LEU A 18 -4.09 5.37 -9.12
CA LEU A 18 -3.30 6.31 -8.34
C LEU A 18 -1.81 6.20 -8.66
N THR A 19 -1.12 7.33 -8.78
CA THR A 19 0.35 7.39 -8.78
C THR A 19 0.89 7.18 -7.35
N GLN A 20 2.18 6.86 -7.21
CA GLN A 20 2.81 6.81 -5.89
C GLN A 20 2.74 8.16 -5.17
N GLN A 21 2.90 9.27 -5.90
CA GLN A 21 2.74 10.62 -5.34
C GLN A 21 1.34 10.85 -4.77
N GLN A 22 0.30 10.42 -5.49
CA GLN A 22 -1.08 10.60 -5.06
C GLN A 22 -1.40 9.78 -3.81
N LEU A 23 -1.05 8.48 -3.78
CA LEU A 23 -1.30 7.66 -2.58
C LEU A 23 -0.46 8.13 -1.40
N ALA A 24 0.82 8.44 -1.61
CA ALA A 24 1.71 8.91 -0.55
C ALA A 24 1.19 10.22 0.08
N LYS A 25 0.68 11.14 -0.74
CA LYS A 25 0.04 12.37 -0.25
C LYS A 25 -1.23 12.08 0.56
N ARG A 26 -2.05 11.11 0.13
CA ARG A 26 -3.31 10.75 0.80
C ARG A 26 -3.10 10.09 2.17
N VAL A 27 -2.01 9.34 2.35
CA VAL A 27 -1.64 8.68 3.63
C VAL A 27 -0.52 9.42 4.38
N ASN A 28 -0.28 10.68 4.01
CA ASN A 28 0.68 11.58 4.65
C ASN A 28 2.11 10.99 4.86
N ILE A 29 2.67 10.35 3.83
CA ILE A 29 4.06 9.86 3.83
C ILE A 29 4.85 10.38 2.63
N SER A 30 6.17 10.22 2.66
CA SER A 30 6.99 10.48 1.48
C SER A 30 6.78 9.44 0.38
N VAL A 31 6.91 9.86 -0.88
CA VAL A 31 6.87 8.97 -2.05
C VAL A 31 7.93 7.86 -1.94
N THR A 32 9.11 8.20 -1.41
CA THR A 32 10.19 7.25 -1.14
C THR A 32 9.78 6.19 -0.12
N MET A 33 9.09 6.57 0.95
CA MET A 33 8.58 5.62 1.94
C MET A 33 7.55 4.68 1.31
N LEU A 34 6.60 5.21 0.52
CA LEU A 34 5.64 4.38 -0.20
C LEU A 34 6.34 3.41 -1.17
N SER A 35 7.34 3.90 -1.92
CA SER A 35 8.13 3.07 -2.84
C SER A 35 8.89 1.95 -2.11
N ASN A 36 9.43 2.23 -0.92
CA ASN A 36 10.08 1.22 -0.10
C ASN A 36 9.08 0.18 0.41
N ILE A 37 7.86 0.59 0.79
CA ILE A 37 6.78 -0.31 1.19
C ILE A 37 6.36 -1.21 0.02
N GLU A 38 6.11 -0.63 -1.16
CA GLU A 38 5.66 -1.38 -2.35
C GLU A 38 6.68 -2.41 -2.87
N ARG A 39 7.97 -2.19 -2.59
CA ARG A 39 9.04 -3.14 -2.91
C ARG A 39 9.32 -4.15 -1.79
N GLY A 40 8.64 -4.01 -0.65
CA GLY A 40 8.88 -4.83 0.55
C GLY A 40 10.16 -4.49 1.31
N ALA A 41 10.82 -3.38 0.98
CA ALA A 41 12.03 -2.91 1.66
C ALA A 41 11.73 -2.27 3.04
N LYS A 42 10.49 -1.84 3.27
CA LYS A 42 10.03 -1.32 4.56
C LYS A 42 8.67 -1.90 4.92
N LYS A 43 8.50 -2.31 6.18
CA LYS A 43 7.20 -2.74 6.71
C LYS A 43 6.41 -1.49 7.17
N PRO A 44 5.18 -1.27 6.69
CA PRO A 44 4.30 -0.23 7.22
C PRO A 44 3.84 -0.57 8.65
N SER A 45 3.50 0.44 9.44
CA SER A 45 2.85 0.25 10.73
C SER A 45 1.39 -0.20 10.54
N PRO A 46 0.74 -0.79 11.56
CA PRO A 46 -0.69 -1.11 11.49
C PRO A 46 -1.57 0.10 11.13
N GLN A 47 -1.31 1.25 11.76
CA GLN A 47 -2.06 2.47 11.48
C GLN A 47 -1.92 2.93 10.01
N LEU A 48 -0.73 2.76 9.43
CA LEU A 48 -0.52 3.10 8.03
C LEU A 48 -1.17 2.09 7.08
N LEU A 49 -1.29 0.81 7.48
CA LEU A 49 -2.02 -0.19 6.69
C LEU A 49 -3.51 0.13 6.64
N GLU A 50 -4.11 0.47 7.78
CA GLU A 50 -5.49 0.92 7.89
C GLU A 50 -5.74 2.16 7.01
N GLU A 51 -4.85 3.16 7.08
CA GLU A 51 -4.96 4.36 6.26
C GLU A 51 -4.81 4.08 4.76
N ILE A 52 -3.89 3.18 4.37
CA ILE A 52 -3.74 2.72 2.99
C ILE A 52 -5.02 2.02 2.51
N ALA A 53 -5.59 1.12 3.30
CA ALA A 53 -6.82 0.41 2.97
C ALA A 53 -7.98 1.39 2.77
N CYS A 54 -8.15 2.33 3.71
CA CYS A 54 -9.14 3.40 3.63
C CYS A 54 -8.99 4.23 2.35
N GLN A 55 -7.78 4.72 2.04
CA GLN A 55 -7.53 5.55 0.85
C GLN A 55 -7.63 4.79 -0.47
N LEU A 56 -7.52 3.46 -0.44
CA LEU A 56 -7.77 2.57 -1.57
C LEU A 56 -9.24 2.12 -1.68
N ASN A 57 -10.10 2.47 -0.72
CA ASN A 57 -11.50 2.02 -0.64
C ASN A 57 -11.62 0.50 -0.74
N ILE A 58 -10.98 -0.20 0.20
CA ILE A 58 -11.00 -1.66 0.38
C ILE A 58 -11.05 -1.98 1.86
N GLN A 59 -11.39 -3.22 2.21
CA GLN A 59 -11.17 -3.70 3.58
C GLN A 59 -9.69 -4.00 3.82
N GLU A 60 -9.21 -3.85 5.06
CA GLU A 60 -7.79 -4.06 5.39
C GLU A 60 -7.34 -5.50 5.07
N GLU A 61 -8.22 -6.49 5.27
CA GLU A 61 -7.96 -7.90 4.98
C GLU A 61 -7.61 -8.13 3.51
N GLU A 62 -8.13 -7.31 2.58
CA GLU A 62 -7.82 -7.42 1.15
C GLU A 62 -6.34 -7.14 0.82
N LEU A 63 -5.61 -6.47 1.73
CA LEU A 63 -4.16 -6.30 1.63
C LEU A 63 -3.39 -7.61 1.82
N PHE A 64 -4.02 -8.61 2.45
CA PHE A 64 -3.43 -9.89 2.80
C PHE A 64 -3.94 -11.06 1.96
N ILE A 65 -4.97 -10.85 1.13
CA ILE A 65 -5.41 -11.84 0.14
C ILE A 65 -4.36 -11.91 -0.96
N LEU A 66 -3.56 -12.98 -0.92
CA LEU A 66 -2.60 -13.33 -1.95
C LEU A 66 -3.26 -14.34 -2.89
N SER A 67 -3.44 -13.97 -4.14
CA SER A 67 -3.71 -14.94 -5.21
C SER A 67 -2.38 -15.63 -5.52
N ASP A 68 -2.36 -16.96 -5.50
CA ASP A 68 -1.22 -17.79 -5.90
C ASP A 68 -0.79 -17.56 -7.37
#